data_AF-A0A2D2ATU6-F1
#
_entry.id   AF-A0A2D2ATU6-F1
#
_cell.length_a   1.000
_cell.length_b   1.000
_cell.length_c   1.000
_cell.angle_alpha   90.00
_cell.angle_beta   90.00
_cell.angle_gamma   90.00
#
_symmetry.space_group_name_H-M   'P 1'
#
loop_
_entity.id
_entity.type
_entity.pdbx_description
1 polymer ?
#
loop_
_entity_poly.entity_id
_entity_poly.type
_entity_poly.pdbx_seq_one_letter_code
_entity_poly.pdbx_strand_id
1 'polypeptide(L)'
;MSRSSIAIVAAAAALALPAVAQAAPLTPLAIFGDAAPPMKLLILALAAATVAAVVVCALKLASGPKLTGGSAFLSGLRLGGPLAGLLGASYTSLMIFIGLSNVAGPVPMKVIAPGVAEALFILGLGVLAGSVAVIANWAVEARIDRMVLKA
;
A
#
# COMPACT_ATOMS: atom_id res chain seq x y z
N MET A 1 24.94 -27.96 18.88
CA MET A 1 24.05 -27.61 17.76
C MET A 1 24.80 -27.86 16.45
N SER A 2 24.26 -28.73 15.60
CA SER A 2 24.92 -29.17 14.36
C SER A 2 25.03 -28.02 13.34
N ARG A 3 26.14 -27.95 12.60
CA ARG A 3 26.40 -26.93 11.54
C ARG A 3 25.24 -26.82 10.53
N SER A 4 24.51 -27.91 10.30
CA SER A 4 23.34 -27.92 9.41
C SER A 4 22.17 -27.09 9.94
N SER A 5 21.98 -27.00 11.26
CA SER A 5 20.91 -26.20 11.86
C SER A 5 21.17 -24.70 11.72
N ILE A 6 22.44 -24.28 11.72
CA ILE A 6 22.84 -22.87 11.55
C ILE A 6 22.62 -22.43 10.10
N ALA A 7 22.91 -23.30 9.12
CA ALA A 7 22.69 -23.01 7.70
C ALA A 7 21.20 -22.83 7.35
N ILE A 8 20.32 -23.62 7.95
CA ILE A 8 18.87 -23.54 7.72
C ILE A 8 18.28 -22.26 8.35
N VAL A 9 18.74 -21.87 9.54
CA VAL A 9 18.31 -20.62 10.20
C VAL A 9 18.84 -19.39 9.45
N ALA A 10 20.07 -19.44 8.93
CA ALA A 10 20.62 -18.36 8.11
C ALA A 10 19.90 -18.20 6.76
N ALA A 11 19.51 -19.30 6.11
CA ALA A 11 18.74 -19.28 4.87
C ALA A 11 17.30 -18.77 5.08
N ALA A 12 16.66 -19.12 6.21
CA ALA A 12 15.34 -18.61 6.57
C ALA A 12 15.37 -17.10 6.91
N ALA A 13 16.44 -16.62 7.55
CA ALA A 13 16.64 -15.19 7.80
C ALA A 13 16.91 -14.41 6.50
N ALA A 14 17.62 -15.00 5.53
CA ALA A 14 17.88 -14.38 4.23
C ALA A 14 16.62 -14.23 3.36
N LEU A 15 15.62 -15.10 3.54
CA LEU A 15 14.30 -14.97 2.90
C LEU A 15 13.41 -13.89 3.56
N ALA A 16 13.75 -13.46 4.78
CA ALA A 16 13.01 -12.45 5.54
C ALA A 16 13.61 -11.04 5.44
N LEU A 17 14.78 -10.89 4.82
CA LEU A 17 15.43 -9.59 4.63
C LEU A 17 15.13 -9.07 3.21
N PRO A 18 14.67 -7.82 3.07
CA PRO A 18 14.56 -7.20 1.75
C PRO A 18 15.96 -7.20 1.12
N ALA A 19 16.06 -7.72 -0.11
CA ALA A 19 17.31 -7.86 -0.85
C ALA A 19 18.12 -6.55 -0.82
N VAL A 20 19.22 -6.54 -0.07
CA VAL A 20 20.08 -5.37 0.08
C VAL A 20 20.95 -5.26 -1.17
N ALA A 21 20.48 -4.51 -2.16
CA ALA A 21 21.32 -4.09 -3.28
C ALA A 21 22.22 -2.93 -2.82
N GLN A 22 23.53 -3.16 -2.83
CA GLN A 22 24.59 -2.22 -2.46
C GLN A 22 24.71 -1.04 -3.47
N ALA A 23 23.72 -0.16 -3.48
CA ALA A 23 23.78 1.21 -4.01
C ALA A 23 23.07 2.10 -2.96
N ALA A 24 23.39 3.40 -2.88
CA ALA A 24 22.87 4.31 -1.84
C ALA A 24 21.40 3.99 -1.51
N PRO A 25 21.07 3.67 -0.24
CA PRO A 25 19.82 3.00 0.07
C PRO A 25 18.62 3.86 -0.34
N LEU A 26 17.86 3.38 -1.33
CA LEU A 26 16.57 3.95 -1.69
C LEU A 26 15.64 3.79 -0.49
N THR A 27 15.42 4.88 0.24
CA THR A 27 14.49 4.91 1.38
C THR A 27 13.08 5.25 0.91
N PRO A 28 12.02 4.81 1.60
CA PRO A 28 10.66 5.23 1.30
C PRO A 28 10.49 6.75 1.27
N LEU A 29 11.22 7.46 2.14
CA LEU A 29 11.22 8.92 2.17
C LEU A 29 11.86 9.52 0.91
N ALA A 30 12.95 8.93 0.41
CA ALA A 30 13.58 9.35 -0.83
C ALA A 30 12.68 9.11 -2.05
N ILE A 31 11.97 7.98 -2.09
CA ILE A 31 10.99 7.68 -3.15
C ILE A 31 9.88 8.73 -3.15
N PHE A 32 9.34 9.07 -1.97
CA PHE A 32 8.34 10.13 -1.87
C PHE A 32 8.90 11.51 -2.27
N GLY A 33 10.14 11.81 -1.91
CA GLY A 33 10.80 13.07 -2.27
C GLY A 33 10.99 13.25 -3.78
N ASP A 34 11.33 12.16 -4.48
CA ASP A 34 11.59 12.15 -5.93
C ASP A 34 10.29 12.07 -6.77
N ALA A 35 9.20 11.57 -6.18
CA ALA A 35 7.93 11.38 -6.86
C ALA A 35 7.40 12.65 -7.55
N ALA A 36 6.72 12.45 -8.68
CA ALA A 36 6.09 13.53 -9.43
C ALA A 36 5.02 14.23 -8.57
N PRO A 37 4.78 15.56 -8.72
CA PRO A 37 3.76 16.27 -7.95
C PRO A 37 2.37 15.59 -7.90
N PRO A 38 1.78 15.08 -9.00
CA PRO A 38 0.50 14.39 -8.93
C PRO A 38 0.58 13.05 -8.16
N MET A 39 1.71 12.35 -8.23
CA MET A 39 1.90 11.08 -7.51
C MET A 39 2.11 11.29 -6.02
N LYS A 40 2.77 12.38 -5.61
CA LYS A 40 2.84 12.79 -4.19
C LYS A 40 1.46 12.98 -3.59
N LEU A 41 0.56 13.65 -4.31
CA LEU A 41 -0.82 13.83 -3.88
C LEU A 41 -1.55 12.49 -3.75
N LEU A 42 -1.36 11.59 -4.70
CA LEU A 42 -1.95 10.25 -4.65
C LEU A 42 -1.45 9.44 -3.46
N ILE A 43 -0.14 9.46 -3.19
CA ILE A 43 0.47 8.80 -2.02
C ILE A 43 -0.12 9.34 -0.72
N LEU A 44 -0.18 10.67 -0.58
CA LEU A 44 -0.77 11.31 0.60
C LEU A 44 -2.26 10.98 0.75
N ALA A 45 -3.01 10.97 -0.34
CA ALA A 45 -4.42 10.62 -0.33
C ALA A 45 -4.64 9.15 0.09
N LEU A 46 -3.84 8.21 -0.42
CA LEU A 46 -3.91 6.79 -0.03
C LEU A 46 -3.52 6.57 1.44
N ALA A 47 -2.47 7.24 1.91
CA ALA A 47 -2.06 7.20 3.31
C ALA A 47 -3.17 7.77 4.22
N ALA A 48 -3.71 8.94 3.88
CA ALA A 48 -4.80 9.56 4.61
C ALA A 48 -6.07 8.70 4.60
N ALA A 49 -6.42 8.11 3.46
CA ALA A 49 -7.58 7.21 3.34
C ALA A 49 -7.42 5.95 4.20
N THR A 50 -6.20 5.40 4.29
CA THR A 50 -5.88 4.27 5.17
C THR A 50 -6.12 4.63 6.64
N VAL A 51 -5.60 5.79 7.08
CA VAL A 51 -5.81 6.28 8.45
C VAL A 51 -7.29 6.55 8.69
N ALA A 52 -7.97 7.21 7.76
CA ALA A 52 -9.40 7.48 7.83
C ALA A 52 -10.23 6.20 7.94
N ALA A 53 -9.84 5.11 7.28
CA ALA A 53 -10.53 3.83 7.38
C ALA A 53 -10.48 3.26 8.81
N VAL A 54 -9.30 3.32 9.44
CA VAL A 54 -9.13 2.90 10.84
C VAL A 54 -9.94 3.78 11.78
N VAL A 55 -9.90 5.11 11.59
CA VAL A 55 -10.65 6.07 12.41
C VAL A 55 -12.16 5.85 12.27
N VAL A 56 -12.68 5.74 11.05
CA VAL A 56 -14.10 5.49 10.77
C VAL A 56 -14.56 4.17 11.38
N CYS A 57 -13.74 3.13 11.29
CA CYS A 57 -14.00 1.84 11.95
C CYS A 57 -14.11 2.01 13.47
N ALA A 58 -13.11 2.63 14.11
CA ALA A 58 -13.09 2.84 15.55
C ALA A 58 -14.28 3.68 16.03
N LEU A 59 -14.60 4.78 15.36
CA LEU A 59 -15.75 5.64 15.68
C LEU A 59 -17.08 4.88 15.56
N LYS A 60 -17.25 4.07 14.51
CA LYS A 60 -18.46 3.23 14.36
C LYS A 60 -18.55 2.17 15.45
N LEU A 61 -17.46 1.47 15.74
CA LEU A 61 -17.45 0.47 16.82
C LEU A 61 -17.75 1.09 18.20
N ALA A 62 -17.28 2.32 18.44
CA ALA A 62 -17.55 3.07 19.67
C ALA A 62 -19.00 3.62 19.77
N SER A 63 -19.73 3.71 18.65
CA SER A 63 -21.10 4.25 18.61
C SER A 63 -22.16 3.37 19.29
N GLY A 64 -21.80 2.15 19.71
CA GLY A 64 -22.63 1.31 20.56
C GLY A 64 -24.01 0.99 19.95
N PRO A 65 -25.12 1.09 20.71
CA PRO A 65 -26.47 0.76 20.23
C PRO A 65 -26.97 1.62 19.06
N LYS A 66 -26.34 2.78 18.81
CA LYS A 66 -26.70 3.70 17.72
C LYS A 66 -26.06 3.33 16.39
N LEU A 67 -25.30 2.23 16.34
CA LEU A 67 -24.63 1.79 15.13
C LEU A 67 -25.67 1.31 14.10
N THR A 68 -25.90 2.13 13.07
CA THR A 68 -26.79 1.80 11.96
C THR A 68 -26.01 1.79 10.64
N GLY A 69 -26.24 0.74 9.84
CA GLY A 69 -25.68 0.57 8.50
C GLY A 69 -24.17 0.40 8.39
N GLY A 70 -23.73 -0.21 7.28
CA GLY A 70 -22.32 -0.24 6.87
C GLY A 70 -21.76 1.17 6.62
N SER A 71 -20.46 1.26 6.34
CA SER A 71 -19.83 2.54 5.99
C SER A 71 -19.63 2.65 4.48
N ALA A 72 -20.31 3.58 3.81
CA ALA A 72 -20.13 3.83 2.38
C ALA A 72 -18.67 4.15 2.03
N PHE A 73 -17.97 4.86 2.92
CA PHE A 73 -16.54 5.14 2.77
C PHE A 73 -15.70 3.86 2.80
N LEU A 74 -15.91 2.97 3.77
CA LEU A 74 -15.16 1.70 3.85
C LEU A 74 -15.48 0.82 2.64
N SER A 75 -16.76 0.69 2.27
CA SER A 75 -17.17 -0.06 1.09
C SER A 75 -16.56 0.47 -0.21
N GLY A 76 -16.50 1.80 -0.37
CA GLY A 76 -15.85 2.43 -1.52
C GLY A 76 -14.33 2.21 -1.53
N LEU A 77 -13.67 2.38 -0.38
CA LEU A 77 -12.22 2.26 -0.28
C LEU A 77 -11.70 0.84 -0.49
N ARG A 78 -12.52 -0.20 -0.20
CA ARG A 78 -12.19 -1.62 -0.42
C ARG A 78 -11.68 -1.89 -1.85
N LEU A 79 -12.35 -1.31 -2.84
CA LEU A 79 -12.00 -1.47 -4.25
C LEU A 79 -11.35 -0.20 -4.81
N GLY A 80 -11.71 0.97 -4.28
CA GLY A 80 -11.13 2.26 -4.66
C GLY A 80 -9.64 2.38 -4.35
N GLY A 81 -9.18 1.87 -3.20
CA GLY A 81 -7.76 1.90 -2.82
C GLY A 81 -6.86 1.14 -3.81
N PRO A 82 -7.12 -0.16 -4.07
CA PRO A 82 -6.33 -0.96 -5.01
C PRO A 82 -6.39 -0.41 -6.43
N LEU A 83 -7.56 0.06 -6.89
CA LEU A 83 -7.69 0.67 -8.21
C LEU A 83 -6.90 1.97 -8.33
N ALA A 84 -6.93 2.84 -7.31
CA ALA A 84 -6.15 4.08 -7.30
C ALA A 84 -4.64 3.79 -7.30
N GLY A 85 -4.19 2.79 -6.53
CA GLY A 85 -2.80 2.33 -6.54
C GLY A 85 -2.37 1.78 -7.90
N LEU A 86 -3.21 0.94 -8.53
CA LEU A 86 -2.96 0.41 -9.86
C LEU A 86 -2.90 1.51 -10.93
N LEU A 87 -3.79 2.49 -10.87
CA LEU A 87 -3.80 3.63 -11.77
C LEU A 87 -2.52 4.47 -11.63
N GLY A 88 -2.10 4.81 -10.41
CA GLY A 88 -0.87 5.55 -10.20
C GLY A 88 0.39 4.78 -10.65
N ALA A 89 0.45 3.48 -10.37
CA ALA A 89 1.56 2.63 -10.78
C ALA A 89 1.65 2.48 -12.31
N SER A 90 0.51 2.28 -12.98
CA SER A 90 0.45 2.20 -14.45
C SER A 90 0.82 3.52 -15.12
N TYR A 91 0.35 4.66 -14.59
CA TYR A 91 0.74 5.98 -15.07
C TYR A 91 2.25 6.23 -14.93
N THR A 92 2.81 5.93 -13.75
CA THR A 92 4.25 6.09 -13.49
C THR A 92 5.06 5.21 -14.43
N SER A 93 4.65 3.95 -14.60
CA SER A 93 5.29 3.02 -15.54
C SER A 93 5.24 3.54 -16.99
N LEU A 94 4.09 4.07 -17.42
CA LEU A 94 3.95 4.68 -18.74
C LEU A 94 4.92 5.85 -18.94
N MET A 95 5.04 6.74 -17.94
CA MET A 95 5.98 7.87 -18.01
C MET A 95 7.45 7.41 -18.09
N ILE A 96 7.81 6.32 -17.39
CA ILE A 96 9.14 5.71 -17.51
C ILE A 96 9.40 5.24 -18.94
N PHE A 97 8.46 4.53 -19.56
CA PHE A 97 8.63 4.03 -20.94
C PHE A 97 8.66 5.15 -21.98
N ILE A 98 7.85 6.20 -21.80
CA ILE A 98 7.93 7.41 -22.64
C ILE A 98 9.31 8.05 -22.50
N GLY A 99 9.81 8.22 -21.27
CA GLY A 99 11.14 8.75 -21.03
C GLY A 99 12.24 7.92 -21.70
N LEU A 100 12.16 6.60 -21.56
CA LEU A 100 13.13 5.67 -22.16
C LEU A 100 13.12 5.73 -23.69
N SER A 101 11.95 5.89 -24.32
CA SER A 101 11.84 6.00 -25.79
C SER A 101 12.49 7.26 -26.36
N ASN A 102 12.68 8.31 -25.55
CA ASN A 102 13.25 9.58 -25.99
C ASN A 102 14.78 9.64 -25.88
N VAL A 103 15.43 8.58 -25.39
CA VAL A 103 16.89 8.52 -25.23
C VAL A 103 17.51 7.69 -26.34
N ALA A 104 18.51 8.25 -27.03
CA ALA A 104 19.16 7.62 -28.19
C ALA A 104 20.13 6.48 -27.84
N GLY A 105 20.26 6.09 -26.58
CA GLY A 105 21.25 5.09 -26.14
C GLY A 105 20.86 4.34 -24.85
N PRO A 106 21.63 3.31 -24.48
CA PRO A 106 21.35 2.48 -23.31
C PRO A 106 21.31 3.31 -22.01
N VAL A 107 20.21 3.22 -21.27
CA VAL A 107 20.04 3.89 -19.97
C VAL A 107 20.46 2.96 -18.84
N PRO A 108 21.34 3.39 -17.92
CA PRO A 108 21.73 2.56 -16.78
C PRO A 108 20.56 2.33 -15.82
N MET A 109 20.43 1.11 -15.29
CA MET A 109 19.34 0.70 -14.38
C MET A 109 19.18 1.60 -13.16
N LYS A 110 20.27 2.20 -12.68
CA LYS A 110 20.27 3.13 -11.54
C LYS A 110 19.41 4.38 -11.79
N VAL A 111 19.21 4.77 -13.05
CA VAL A 111 18.41 5.95 -13.43
C VAL A 111 16.91 5.63 -13.41
N ILE A 112 16.52 4.40 -13.75
CA ILE A 112 15.11 3.99 -13.75
C ILE A 112 14.64 3.43 -12.41
N ALA A 113 15.56 2.98 -11.55
CA ALA A 113 15.25 2.38 -10.26
C ALA A 113 14.33 3.24 -9.36
N PRO A 114 14.51 4.58 -9.23
CA PRO A 114 13.60 5.41 -8.45
C PRO A 114 12.15 5.39 -8.97
N GLY A 115 11.95 5.51 -10.29
CA GLY A 115 10.61 5.49 -10.88
C GLY A 115 9.92 4.13 -10.75
N VAL A 116 10.68 3.03 -10.87
CA VAL A 116 10.14 1.68 -10.62
C VAL A 116 9.76 1.52 -9.14
N ALA A 117 10.59 2.02 -8.24
CA ALA A 117 10.29 1.99 -6.81
C ALA A 117 9.04 2.81 -6.45
N GLU A 118 8.85 3.98 -7.07
CA GLU A 118 7.65 4.80 -6.93
C GLU A 118 6.39 4.04 -7.39
N ALA A 119 6.42 3.43 -8.58
CA ALA A 119 5.29 2.68 -9.10
C ALA A 119 4.88 1.52 -8.17
N LEU A 120 5.86 0.75 -7.67
CA LEU A 120 5.62 -0.35 -6.75
C LEU A 120 5.13 0.14 -5.38
N PHE A 121 5.65 1.26 -4.89
CA PHE A 121 5.25 1.85 -3.62
C PHE A 121 3.79 2.32 -3.66
N ILE A 122 3.37 3.00 -4.74
CA ILE A 122 1.99 3.45 -4.94
C ILE A 122 1.03 2.27 -5.05
N LEU A 123 1.41 1.23 -5.81
CA LEU A 123 0.63 0.01 -5.92
C LEU A 123 0.46 -0.64 -4.54
N GLY A 124 1.55 -0.79 -3.79
CA GLY A 124 1.55 -1.36 -2.44
C GLY A 124 0.66 -0.57 -1.48
N LEU A 125 0.74 0.76 -1.50
CA LEU A 125 -0.14 1.63 -0.70
C LEU A 125 -1.62 1.49 -1.07
N GLY A 126 -1.93 1.37 -2.36
CA GLY A 126 -3.31 1.17 -2.82
C GLY A 126 -3.89 -0.15 -2.32
N VAL A 127 -3.13 -1.23 -2.45
CA VAL A 127 -3.52 -2.56 -1.93
C VAL A 127 -3.69 -2.49 -0.42
N LEU A 128 -2.76 -1.88 0.31
CA LEU A 128 -2.82 -1.72 1.76
C LEU A 128 -4.08 -0.95 2.19
N ALA A 129 -4.39 0.17 1.54
CA ALA A 129 -5.60 0.94 1.81
C ALA A 129 -6.87 0.10 1.60
N GLY A 130 -6.92 -0.67 0.51
CA GLY A 130 -8.02 -1.59 0.22
C GLY A 130 -8.17 -2.69 1.28
N SER A 131 -7.07 -3.36 1.64
CA SER A 131 -7.08 -4.44 2.63
C SER A 131 -7.55 -3.94 4.00
N VAL A 132 -7.06 -2.78 4.45
CA VAL A 132 -7.51 -2.15 5.70
C VAL A 132 -9.00 -1.85 5.64
N ALA A 133 -9.50 -1.32 4.52
CA ALA A 133 -10.92 -1.06 4.33
C ALA A 133 -11.78 -2.33 4.35
N VAL A 134 -11.30 -3.45 3.79
CA VAL A 134 -11.99 -4.75 3.84
C VAL A 134 -12.14 -5.21 5.29
N ILE A 135 -11.03 -5.22 6.04
CA ILE A 135 -11.02 -5.66 7.45
C ILE A 135 -11.93 -4.76 8.29
N ALA A 136 -11.81 -3.45 8.13
CA ALA A 136 -12.63 -2.47 8.83
C ALA A 136 -14.13 -2.65 8.54
N ASN A 137 -14.50 -2.87 7.29
CA ASN A 137 -15.89 -3.08 6.91
C ASN A 137 -16.45 -4.36 7.53
N TRP A 138 -15.71 -5.47 7.48
CA TRP A 138 -16.10 -6.72 8.13
C TRP A 138 -16.25 -6.58 9.65
N ALA A 139 -15.37 -5.82 10.31
CA ALA A 139 -15.47 -5.56 11.74
C ALA A 139 -16.76 -4.80 12.11
N VAL A 140 -17.14 -3.82 11.30
CA VAL A 140 -18.39 -3.05 11.47
C VAL A 140 -19.61 -3.93 11.23
N GLU A 141 -19.65 -4.69 10.13
CA GLU A 141 -20.74 -5.61 9.80
C GLU A 141 -20.96 -6.65 10.91
N ALA A 142 -19.88 -7.31 11.37
CA ALA A 142 -19.95 -8.28 12.45
C ALA A 142 -20.40 -7.70 13.79
N ARG A 143 -20.26 -6.38 14.01
CA ARG A 143 -20.81 -5.71 15.18
C ARG A 143 -22.31 -5.47 15.03
N ILE A 144 -22.76 -5.06 13.85
CA ILE A 144 -24.18 -4.83 13.54
C ILE A 144 -24.96 -6.14 13.66
N ASP A 145 -24.49 -7.23 13.05
CA ASP A 145 -25.15 -8.53 13.11
C ASP A 145 -25.35 -9.01 14.55
N ARG A 146 -24.34 -8.80 15.41
CA ARG A 146 -24.43 -9.12 16.83
C ARG A 146 -25.43 -8.28 17.62
N MET A 147 -25.76 -7.09 17.15
CA MET A 147 -26.82 -6.28 17.77
C MET A 147 -28.20 -6.71 17.28
N VAL A 148 -28.33 -7.02 15.98
CA VAL A 148 -29.58 -7.51 15.40
C VAL A 148 -30.01 -8.83 16.03
N LEU A 149 -29.07 -9.76 16.25
CA LEU A 149 -29.35 -11.06 16.89
C LEU A 149 -29.69 -10.96 18.39
N LYS A 150 -29.45 -9.81 19.03
CA LYS A 150 -29.74 -9.57 20.46
C LYS A 150 -31.02 -8.77 20.68
N ALA A 151 -31.59 -8.20 19.62
CA ALA A 151 -32.86 -7.48 19.64
C ALA A 151 -34.02 -8.45 19.42
#